data_AF-A0A961Q9M6-F1
#
_entry.id   AF-A0A961Q9M6-F1
#
_cell.length_a   1.000
_cell.length_b   1.000
_cell.length_c   1.000
_cell.angle_alpha   90.00
_cell.angle_beta   90.00
_cell.angle_gamma   90.00
#
_symmetry.space_group_name_H-M   'P 1'
#
loop_
_entity.id
_entity.type
_entity.pdbx_description
1 polymer ?
#
loop_
_entity_poly.entity_id
_entity_poly.type
_entity_poly.pdbx_seq_one_letter_code
_entity_poly.pdbx_strand_id
1 'polypeptide(L)'
;MSASEVTEPNRRDFLYVATGMAGVVGVAGAVWPFIDQMQPDASTRALSSVEVDISALEEGMSMTVKWRGKPVFIRNRTAKEVEEAKAVPLADLKDPVARNANLPADAQATDEARTAAKDRENLLVQLGVCTHLGCVPLGQSGDFGGWF
;
A
#
# COMPACT_ATOMS: atom_id res chain seq x y z
N MET A 1 7.83 47.40 35.60
CA MET A 1 6.99 46.57 36.48
C MET A 1 7.33 45.13 36.19
N SER A 2 7.70 44.39 37.24
CA SER A 2 8.43 43.14 37.19
C SER A 2 7.67 42.03 36.46
N ALA A 3 8.38 41.28 35.63
CA ALA A 3 7.91 40.05 35.01
C ALA A 3 7.90 38.91 36.04
N SER A 4 7.02 38.97 37.05
CA SER A 4 6.73 37.87 37.99
C SER A 4 5.75 38.30 39.10
N GLU A 5 4.56 38.80 38.76
CA GLU A 5 3.41 38.66 39.67
C GLU A 5 2.59 37.50 39.13
N VAL A 6 2.73 36.33 39.74
CA VAL A 6 1.73 35.27 39.57
C VAL A 6 0.52 35.75 40.38
N THR A 7 -0.44 36.35 39.68
CA THR A 7 -1.74 36.69 40.26
C THR A 7 -2.31 35.41 40.89
N GLU A 8 -2.58 35.43 42.20
CA GLU A 8 -3.22 34.32 42.91
C GLU A 8 -4.49 33.91 42.14
N PRO A 9 -4.67 32.61 41.78
CA PRO A 9 -5.79 32.17 40.97
C PRO A 9 -7.13 32.62 41.57
N ASN A 10 -7.77 33.58 40.92
CA ASN A 10 -9.08 34.08 41.31
C ASN A 10 -10.16 33.12 40.78
N ARG A 11 -11.27 32.95 41.52
CA ARG A 11 -12.47 32.23 41.06
C ARG A 11 -12.94 32.68 39.67
N ARG A 12 -12.77 33.96 39.32
CA ARG A 12 -13.07 34.48 37.98
C ARG A 12 -12.13 33.95 36.90
N ASP A 13 -10.82 33.92 37.17
CA ASP A 13 -9.83 33.40 36.23
C ASP A 13 -10.05 31.90 35.99
N PHE A 14 -10.36 31.16 37.06
CA PHE A 14 -10.78 29.76 36.94
C PHE A 14 -12.00 29.61 36.01
N LEU A 15 -13.04 30.42 36.18
CA LEU A 15 -14.22 30.39 35.30
C LEU A 15 -13.86 30.71 33.84
N TYR A 16 -13.03 31.72 33.58
CA TYR A 16 -12.60 32.05 32.22
C TYR A 16 -11.83 30.92 31.55
N VAL A 17 -10.86 30.33 32.26
CA VAL A 17 -10.08 29.21 31.74
C VAL A 17 -10.96 27.98 31.55
N ALA A 18 -11.78 27.61 32.54
CA ALA A 18 -12.65 26.44 32.46
C ALA A 18 -13.67 26.56 31.32
N THR A 19 -14.34 27.70 31.18
CA THR A 19 -15.30 27.94 30.09
C THR A 19 -14.59 28.02 28.73
N GLY A 20 -13.42 28.65 28.65
CA GLY A 20 -12.62 28.68 27.43
C GLY A 20 -12.20 27.28 26.97
N MET A 21 -11.71 26.44 27.90
CA MET A 21 -11.36 25.06 27.63
C MET A 21 -12.58 24.22 27.22
N ALA A 22 -13.72 24.39 27.90
CA ALA A 22 -14.95 23.72 27.51
C ALA A 22 -15.38 24.10 26.09
N GLY A 23 -15.24 25.38 25.71
CA GLY A 23 -15.49 25.86 24.35
C GLY A 23 -14.55 25.23 23.32
N VAL A 24 -13.25 25.18 23.60
CA VAL A 24 -12.25 24.55 22.72
C VAL A 24 -12.54 23.06 22.51
N VAL A 25 -12.80 22.32 23.60
CA VAL A 25 -13.14 20.89 23.53
C VAL A 25 -14.46 20.67 22.78
N GLY A 26 -15.46 21.51 23.03
CA GLY A 26 -16.74 21.44 22.32
C GLY A 26 -16.59 21.64 20.82
N VAL A 27 -15.83 22.65 20.39
CA VAL A 27 -15.55 22.91 18.97
C VAL A 27 -14.74 21.78 18.35
N ALA A 28 -13.67 21.32 19.00
CA ALA A 28 -12.86 20.20 18.51
C ALA A 28 -13.68 18.91 18.37
N GLY A 29 -14.51 18.59 19.37
CA GLY A 29 -15.41 17.44 19.35
C GLY A 29 -16.48 17.53 18.26
N ALA A 30 -16.94 18.73 17.93
CA ALA A 30 -17.89 18.95 16.84
C ALA A 30 -17.23 18.88 15.45
N VAL A 31 -15.99 19.36 15.29
CA VAL A 31 -15.27 19.37 14.01
C VAL A 31 -14.72 18.00 13.63
N TRP A 32 -14.21 17.24 14.60
CA TRP A 32 -13.63 15.91 14.37
C TRP A 32 -14.50 14.97 13.50
N PRO A 33 -15.80 14.73 13.78
CA PRO A 33 -16.60 13.80 12.97
C PRO A 33 -16.76 14.23 11.51
N PHE A 34 -16.71 15.53 11.19
CA PHE A 34 -16.75 15.99 9.80
C PHE A 34 -15.49 15.63 9.00
N ILE A 35 -14.35 15.55 9.69
CA ILE A 35 -13.10 15.07 9.12
C ILE A 35 -13.10 13.54 9.07
N ASP A 36 -13.52 12.89 10.15
CA ASP A 36 -13.52 11.43 10.29
C ASP A 36 -14.45 10.75 9.28
N GLN A 37 -15.60 11.35 8.95
CA GLN A 37 -16.54 10.80 7.95
C GLN A 37 -15.98 10.75 6.51
N MET A 38 -14.84 11.39 6.24
CA MET A 38 -14.16 11.28 4.94
C MET A 38 -13.19 10.08 4.88
N GLN A 39 -12.94 9.39 6.00
CA GLN A 39 -12.13 8.17 6.03
C GLN A 39 -12.88 6.98 5.42
N PRO A 40 -12.16 5.90 5.03
CA PRO A 40 -12.79 4.66 4.59
C PRO A 40 -13.75 4.11 5.63
N ASP A 41 -14.99 3.88 5.22
CA ASP A 41 -16.08 3.38 6.04
C ASP A 41 -15.91 1.88 6.39
N ALA A 42 -16.78 1.37 7.25
CA ALA A 42 -16.73 -0.02 7.70
C ALA A 42 -16.85 -1.02 6.54
N SER A 43 -17.67 -0.72 5.52
CA SER A 43 -17.84 -1.61 4.37
C SER A 43 -16.57 -1.69 3.52
N THR A 44 -15.85 -0.57 3.33
CA THR A 44 -14.56 -0.55 2.63
C THR A 44 -13.48 -1.31 3.38
N ARG A 45 -13.46 -1.27 4.72
CA ARG A 45 -12.48 -1.99 5.55
C ARG A 45 -12.72 -3.50 5.63
N ALA A 46 -13.95 -3.94 5.39
CA ALA A 46 -14.35 -5.34 5.51
C ALA A 46 -13.86 -6.26 4.37
N LEU A 47 -13.34 -5.73 3.26
CA LEU A 47 -12.75 -6.56 2.20
C LEU A 47 -11.45 -7.25 2.68
N SER A 48 -11.54 -8.55 2.97
CA SER A 48 -10.45 -9.35 3.54
C SER A 48 -9.66 -10.14 2.49
N SER A 49 -10.27 -11.13 1.85
CA SER A 49 -9.60 -12.09 0.98
C SER A 49 -10.49 -12.52 -0.19
N VAL A 50 -9.86 -12.89 -1.30
CA VAL A 50 -10.55 -13.47 -2.47
C VAL A 50 -9.78 -14.72 -2.90
N GLU A 51 -10.52 -15.73 -3.34
CA GLU A 51 -9.95 -16.92 -3.97
C GLU A 51 -10.08 -16.76 -5.49
N VAL A 52 -9.01 -17.13 -6.20
CA VAL A 52 -8.94 -17.01 -7.65
C VAL A 52 -8.54 -18.37 -8.20
N ASP A 53 -9.38 -18.94 -9.06
CA ASP A 53 -9.01 -20.14 -9.80
C ASP A 53 -8.03 -19.77 -10.93
N ILE A 54 -6.90 -20.48 -10.96
CA ILE A 54 -5.82 -20.31 -11.92
C ILE A 54 -5.66 -21.54 -12.82
N SER A 55 -6.60 -22.50 -12.76
CA SER A 55 -6.53 -23.77 -13.49
C SER A 55 -6.42 -23.60 -15.02
N ALA A 56 -7.04 -22.56 -15.57
CA ALA A 56 -7.02 -22.25 -17.01
C ALA A 56 -5.82 -21.38 -17.44
N LEU A 57 -4.89 -21.05 -16.55
CA LEU A 57 -3.79 -20.13 -16.83
C LEU A 57 -2.61 -20.87 -17.50
N GLU A 58 -2.58 -20.86 -18.83
CA GLU A 58 -1.50 -21.44 -19.63
C GLU A 58 -0.23 -20.58 -19.61
N GLU A 59 0.88 -21.17 -20.05
CA GLU A 59 2.17 -20.49 -20.16
C GLU A 59 2.09 -19.25 -21.07
N GLY A 60 2.65 -18.13 -20.61
CA GLY A 60 2.61 -16.84 -21.30
C GLY A 60 1.30 -16.07 -21.13
N MET A 61 0.26 -16.66 -20.53
CA MET A 61 -1.00 -15.95 -20.27
C MET A 61 -0.93 -15.08 -19.01
N SER A 62 -1.76 -14.03 -19.02
CA SER A 62 -1.96 -13.14 -17.88
C SER A 62 -3.44 -12.94 -17.64
N MET A 63 -3.84 -13.03 -16.36
CA MET A 63 -5.18 -12.69 -15.91
C MET A 63 -5.10 -11.48 -14.97
N THR A 64 -6.12 -10.63 -15.06
CA THR A 64 -6.27 -9.47 -14.17
C THR A 64 -7.52 -9.66 -13.32
N VAL A 65 -7.36 -9.63 -12.01
CA VAL A 65 -8.46 -9.72 -11.06
C VAL A 65 -8.58 -8.44 -10.26
N LYS A 66 -9.79 -8.07 -9.84
CA LYS A 66 -10.02 -6.89 -9.00
C LYS A 66 -9.96 -7.30 -7.53
N TRP A 67 -9.03 -6.72 -6.77
CA TRP A 67 -8.94 -6.89 -5.32
C TRP A 67 -8.80 -5.52 -4.63
N ARG A 68 -9.67 -5.24 -3.65
CA ARG A 68 -9.73 -3.95 -2.94
C ARG A 68 -9.75 -2.72 -3.87
N GLY A 69 -10.48 -2.83 -4.99
CA GLY A 69 -10.58 -1.75 -5.99
C GLY A 69 -9.36 -1.58 -6.90
N LYS A 70 -8.30 -2.37 -6.69
CA LYS A 70 -7.06 -2.34 -7.48
C LYS A 70 -6.96 -3.59 -8.37
N PRO A 71 -6.33 -3.50 -9.55
CA PRO A 71 -6.01 -4.68 -10.34
C PRO A 71 -4.87 -5.46 -9.71
N VAL A 72 -4.99 -6.78 -9.69
CA VAL A 72 -3.92 -7.73 -9.37
C VAL A 72 -3.65 -8.54 -10.63
N PHE A 73 -2.40 -8.54 -11.06
CA PHE A 73 -1.93 -9.33 -12.18
C PHE A 73 -1.46 -10.68 -11.68
N ILE A 74 -1.94 -11.74 -12.33
CA ILE A 74 -1.45 -13.10 -12.16
C ILE A 74 -0.96 -13.53 -13.54
N ARG A 75 0.36 -13.69 -13.67
CA ARG A 75 1.02 -14.08 -14.92
C ARG A 75 1.69 -15.43 -14.75
N ASN A 76 1.39 -16.34 -15.66
CA ASN A 76 2.16 -17.56 -15.84
C ASN A 76 3.23 -17.25 -16.88
N ARG A 77 4.46 -17.06 -16.42
CA ARG A 77 5.61 -16.67 -17.24
C ARG A 77 6.10 -17.85 -18.05
N THR A 78 6.61 -17.55 -19.24
CA THR A 78 7.31 -18.51 -20.07
C THR A 78 8.65 -18.91 -19.47
N ALA A 79 9.19 -20.07 -19.83
CA ALA A 79 10.52 -20.48 -19.41
C ALA A 79 11.60 -19.43 -19.75
N LYS A 80 11.50 -18.82 -20.93
CA LYS A 80 12.40 -17.75 -21.38
C LYS A 80 12.34 -16.51 -20.47
N GLU A 81 11.14 -16.05 -20.10
CA GLU A 81 10.98 -14.90 -19.20
C GLU A 81 11.57 -15.17 -17.81
N VAL A 82 11.45 -16.40 -17.31
CA VAL A 82 12.03 -16.81 -16.03
C VAL A 82 13.55 -16.80 -16.10
N GLU A 83 14.14 -17.36 -17.16
CA GLU A 83 15.59 -17.36 -17.36
C GLU A 83 16.15 -15.94 -17.51
N GLU A 84 15.50 -15.10 -18.33
CA GLU A 84 15.89 -13.70 -18.51
C GLU A 84 15.84 -12.92 -17.19
N ALA A 85 14.78 -13.11 -16.39
CA ALA A 85 14.64 -12.43 -15.10
C ALA A 85 15.70 -12.88 -14.08
N LYS A 86 16.02 -14.19 -14.02
CA LYS A 86 17.09 -14.72 -13.15
C LYS A 86 18.48 -14.23 -13.53
N ALA A 87 18.71 -13.91 -14.79
CA ALA A 87 19.98 -13.42 -15.28
C ALA A 87 20.26 -11.94 -14.91
N VAL A 88 19.26 -11.20 -14.42
CA VAL A 88 19.41 -9.77 -14.09
C VAL A 88 20.23 -9.59 -12.81
N PRO A 89 21.36 -8.86 -12.86
CA PRO A 89 22.12 -8.51 -11.66
C PRO A 89 21.33 -7.57 -10.74
N LEU A 90 21.34 -7.83 -9.43
CA LEU A 90 20.67 -6.96 -8.44
C LEU A 90 21.14 -5.50 -8.49
N ALA A 91 22.40 -5.26 -8.87
CA ALA A 91 22.98 -3.94 -8.98
C ALA A 91 22.38 -3.10 -10.12
N ASP A 92 21.76 -3.74 -11.11
CA ASP A 92 21.14 -3.06 -12.25
C ASP A 92 19.69 -2.63 -11.95
N LEU A 93 19.13 -3.13 -10.84
CA LEU A 93 17.77 -2.81 -10.40
C LEU A 93 17.71 -1.44 -9.72
N LYS A 94 16.71 -0.63 -10.09
CA LYS A 94 16.42 0.66 -9.43
C LYS A 94 15.98 0.49 -7.97
N ASP A 95 15.24 -0.59 -7.68
CA ASP A 95 14.80 -0.96 -6.34
C ASP A 95 15.28 -2.39 -6.05
N PRO A 96 16.30 -2.57 -5.18
CA PRO A 96 16.86 -3.89 -4.88
C PRO A 96 16.03 -4.65 -3.85
N VAL A 97 14.88 -4.13 -3.40
CA VAL A 97 14.02 -4.76 -2.39
C VAL A 97 12.91 -5.56 -3.06
N ALA A 98 12.63 -6.77 -2.56
CA ALA A 98 11.67 -7.70 -3.13
C ALA A 98 10.24 -7.17 -3.14
N ARG A 99 9.88 -6.22 -2.26
CA ARG A 99 8.50 -5.71 -2.09
C ARG A 99 7.45 -6.83 -2.04
N ASN A 100 7.79 -7.94 -1.39
CA ASN A 100 6.94 -9.11 -1.25
C ASN A 100 6.46 -9.21 0.19
N ALA A 101 5.16 -9.01 0.42
CA ALA A 101 4.58 -9.03 1.76
C ALA A 101 4.58 -10.44 2.41
N ASN A 102 4.89 -11.48 1.65
CA ASN A 102 5.03 -12.86 2.14
C ASN A 102 6.44 -13.17 2.69
N LEU A 103 7.39 -12.24 2.52
CA LEU A 103 8.79 -12.38 2.92
C LEU A 103 9.18 -11.27 3.92
N PRO A 104 10.34 -11.38 4.59
CA PRO A 104 10.90 -10.27 5.37
C PRO A 104 11.03 -8.99 4.53
N ALA A 105 10.85 -7.84 5.18
CA ALA A 105 10.77 -6.54 4.50
C ALA A 105 12.07 -6.12 3.78
N ASP A 106 13.20 -6.71 4.19
CA ASP A 106 14.55 -6.49 3.67
C ASP A 106 14.98 -7.55 2.65
N ALA A 107 14.09 -8.47 2.27
CA ALA A 107 14.38 -9.44 1.22
C ALA A 107 14.79 -8.74 -0.08
N GLN A 108 15.82 -9.27 -0.75
CA GLN A 108 16.35 -8.73 -1.99
C GLN A 108 15.46 -9.07 -3.19
N ALA A 109 15.42 -8.21 -4.20
CA ALA A 109 14.62 -8.35 -5.42
C ALA A 109 15.19 -9.40 -6.40
N THR A 110 15.54 -10.59 -5.91
CA THR A 110 15.83 -11.73 -6.80
C THR A 110 14.55 -12.22 -7.47
N ASP A 111 14.68 -12.91 -8.60
CA ASP A 111 13.52 -13.47 -9.30
C ASP A 111 12.70 -14.38 -8.37
N GLU A 112 13.37 -15.26 -7.62
CA GLU A 112 12.70 -16.21 -6.72
C GLU A 112 11.95 -15.49 -5.58
N ALA A 113 12.42 -14.32 -5.15
CA ALA A 113 11.75 -13.54 -4.11
C ALA A 113 10.52 -12.78 -4.61
N ARG A 114 10.30 -12.74 -5.93
CA ARG A 114 9.19 -12.02 -6.58
C ARG A 114 8.08 -12.95 -7.08
N THR A 115 8.28 -14.26 -7.03
CA THR A 115 7.29 -15.26 -7.47
C THR A 115 6.34 -15.66 -6.36
N ALA A 116 5.26 -16.35 -6.74
CA ALA A 116 4.20 -16.75 -5.81
C ALA A 116 4.67 -17.78 -4.78
N ALA A 117 5.54 -18.72 -5.19
CA ALA A 117 6.10 -19.76 -4.33
C ALA A 117 7.38 -20.34 -4.93
N LYS A 118 8.24 -20.95 -4.10
CA LYS A 118 9.49 -21.59 -4.54
C LYS A 118 9.28 -22.73 -5.53
N ASP A 119 8.17 -23.45 -5.44
CA ASP A 119 7.77 -24.53 -6.35
C ASP A 119 6.96 -24.03 -7.56
N ARG A 120 6.71 -22.72 -7.65
CA ARG A 120 5.92 -22.09 -8.72
C ARG A 120 6.60 -20.83 -9.23
N GLU A 121 7.85 -20.97 -9.62
CA GLU A 121 8.67 -19.85 -10.10
C GLU A 121 8.10 -19.19 -11.37
N ASN A 122 7.36 -19.92 -12.20
CA ASN A 122 6.66 -19.36 -13.34
C ASN A 122 5.51 -18.41 -12.96
N LEU A 123 4.94 -18.52 -11.75
CA LEU A 123 3.82 -17.68 -11.33
C LEU A 123 4.29 -16.37 -10.70
N LEU A 124 3.95 -15.27 -11.37
CA LEU A 124 4.12 -13.92 -10.86
C LEU A 124 2.76 -13.34 -10.44
N VAL A 125 2.64 -12.95 -9.17
CA VAL A 125 1.44 -12.32 -8.61
C VAL A 125 1.82 -10.97 -8.03
N GLN A 126 1.26 -9.90 -8.59
CA GLN A 126 1.60 -8.54 -8.18
C GLN A 126 0.42 -7.58 -8.31
N LEU A 127 0.45 -6.51 -7.53
CA LEU A 127 -0.47 -5.38 -7.73
C LEU A 127 -0.15 -4.71 -9.08
N GLY A 128 -1.13 -4.66 -9.97
CA GLY A 128 -1.05 -3.98 -11.26
C GLY A 128 -1.18 -2.47 -11.14
N VAL A 129 -0.51 -1.88 -10.15
CA VAL A 129 -0.61 -0.46 -9.79
C VAL A 129 0.78 0.15 -9.86
N CYS A 130 1.00 1.00 -10.86
CA CYS A 130 2.26 1.70 -11.05
C CYS A 130 2.62 2.50 -9.79
N THR A 131 3.84 2.30 -9.28
CA THR A 131 4.33 2.91 -8.03
C THR A 131 4.60 4.40 -8.14
N HIS A 132 4.53 4.98 -9.35
CA HIS A 132 4.62 6.43 -9.56
C HIS A 132 3.35 7.14 -9.07
N LEU A 133 2.21 6.91 -9.76
CA LEU A 133 0.94 7.61 -9.48
C LEU A 133 -0.31 6.70 -9.61
N GLY A 134 -0.13 5.38 -9.68
CA GLY A 134 -1.24 4.42 -9.57
C GLY A 134 -1.95 4.04 -10.88
N CYS A 135 -1.44 4.45 -12.04
CA CYS A 135 -1.91 3.94 -13.34
C CYS A 135 -1.78 2.42 -13.42
N VAL A 136 -2.58 1.79 -14.28
CA VAL A 136 -2.51 0.35 -14.55
C VAL A 136 -1.51 0.11 -15.69
N PRO A 137 -0.37 -0.57 -15.43
CA PRO A 137 0.63 -0.81 -16.46
C PRO A 137 0.12 -1.76 -17.55
N LEU A 138 0.51 -1.53 -18.80
CA LEU A 138 0.20 -2.40 -19.93
C LEU A 138 1.17 -3.59 -19.96
N GLY A 139 0.65 -4.82 -20.04
CA GLY A 139 1.47 -6.04 -20.10
C GLY A 139 2.21 -6.22 -21.42
N GLN A 140 3.26 -7.06 -21.39
CA GLN A 140 4.06 -7.44 -22.56
C GLN A 140 4.57 -6.24 -23.36
N SER A 141 4.87 -5.15 -22.66
CA SER A 141 5.21 -3.85 -23.23
C SER A 141 6.40 -3.24 -22.50
N GLY A 142 7.01 -2.23 -23.11
CA GLY A 142 8.19 -1.54 -22.58
C GLY A 142 9.51 -2.23 -22.93
N ASP A 143 10.61 -1.55 -22.62
CA ASP A 143 11.94 -1.91 -23.10
C ASP A 143 12.55 -3.15 -22.42
N PHE A 144 11.94 -3.60 -21.32
CA PHE A 144 12.41 -4.73 -20.50
C PHE A 144 11.50 -5.96 -20.58
N GLY A 145 10.59 -6.03 -21.56
CA GLY A 145 9.75 -7.21 -21.78
C GLY A 145 8.75 -7.50 -20.64
N GLY A 146 8.33 -6.48 -19.90
CA GLY A 146 7.47 -6.61 -18.72
C GLY A 146 6.18 -5.80 -18.86
N TRP A 147 6.18 -4.62 -18.22
CA TRP A 147 5.04 -3.70 -18.23
C TRP A 147 5.46 -2.25 -18.51
N PHE A 148 4.56 -1.49 -19.14
CA PHE A 148 4.72 -0.05 -19.43
C PHE A 148 3.69 0.81 -18.69
#